data_AF-A0A6A4UQZ6-F1
#
_entry.id   AF-A0A6A4UQZ6-F1
#
_cell.length_a   1.000
_cell.length_b   1.000
_cell.length_c   1.000
_cell.angle_alpha   90.00
_cell.angle_beta   90.00
_cell.angle_gamma   90.00
#
_symmetry.space_group_name_H-M   'P 1'
#
loop_
_entity.id
_entity.type
_entity.pdbx_description
1 polymer ?
#
loop_
_entity_poly.entity_id
_entity_poly.type
_entity_poly.pdbx_seq_one_letter_code
_entity_poly.pdbx_strand_id
1 'polypeptide(L)'
;MKIVRVLFFLFIPLVFINAQGMRRQADPATLEKIEQMENARLIKLLDLSEEQSIRFFARRKEYLQKMHELLQKRRDFIDSTQDLLKEDESENQKKFNDKVEEVFELEAKIFKEKRHYYKSLSNLISPKQVLQLMTFEERFRREVREKLADKQNRKKSE
;
A
#
# COMPACT_ATOMS: atom_id res chain seq x y z
N MET A 1 -22.48 -60.16 -24.92
CA MET A 1 -21.92 -59.34 -23.83
C MET A 1 -21.78 -57.90 -24.30
N LYS A 2 -22.45 -56.98 -23.59
CA LYS A 2 -22.13 -55.56 -23.32
C LYS A 2 -21.44 -54.78 -24.47
N ILE A 3 -22.20 -54.05 -25.28
CA ILE A 3 -22.65 -52.65 -25.09
C ILE A 3 -21.52 -51.63 -25.34
N VAL A 4 -21.59 -51.04 -26.57
CA VAL A 4 -21.44 -49.60 -26.91
C VAL A 4 -19.99 -49.04 -26.98
N ARG A 5 -19.39 -48.81 -28.16
CA ARG A 5 -19.61 -47.78 -29.22
C ARG A 5 -19.45 -46.31 -28.76
N VAL A 6 -18.72 -45.54 -29.59
CA VAL A 6 -18.60 -44.06 -29.66
C VAL A 6 -17.58 -43.48 -28.64
N LEU A 7 -16.34 -43.07 -28.95
CA LEU A 7 -15.71 -42.37 -30.09
C LEU A 7 -16.31 -40.99 -30.40
N PHE A 8 -15.52 -39.95 -30.12
CA PHE A 8 -15.44 -38.60 -30.70
C PHE A 8 -15.86 -37.35 -29.89
N PHE A 9 -14.98 -36.34 -30.03
CA PHE A 9 -15.07 -34.90 -29.76
C PHE A 9 -15.10 -34.48 -28.27
N LEU A 10 -13.99 -34.00 -27.68
CA LEU A 10 -13.35 -32.70 -27.94
C LEU A 10 -14.36 -31.55 -27.84
N PHE A 11 -14.71 -31.19 -26.60
CA PHE A 11 -15.07 -29.82 -26.25
C PHE A 11 -14.55 -29.55 -24.84
N ILE A 12 -13.41 -28.88 -24.80
CA ILE A 12 -12.91 -28.14 -23.65
C ILE A 12 -13.91 -26.99 -23.44
N PRO A 13 -14.59 -26.86 -22.29
CA PRO A 13 -14.94 -25.54 -21.82
C PRO A 13 -13.71 -24.95 -21.16
N LEU A 14 -13.14 -23.95 -21.84
CA LEU A 14 -12.31 -22.89 -21.23
C LEU A 14 -13.17 -22.29 -20.11
N VAL A 15 -13.08 -22.86 -18.92
CA VAL A 15 -13.73 -22.29 -17.74
C VAL A 15 -12.78 -21.21 -17.22
N PHE A 16 -13.06 -20.02 -17.76
CA PHE A 16 -12.84 -18.72 -17.15
C PHE A 16 -11.40 -18.40 -16.74
N ILE A 17 -10.70 -17.84 -17.73
CA ILE A 17 -9.92 -16.61 -17.55
C ILE A 17 -10.75 -15.68 -16.67
N ASN A 18 -10.57 -15.77 -15.35
CA ASN A 18 -10.98 -14.71 -14.47
C ASN A 18 -10.07 -13.55 -14.80
N ALA A 19 -10.62 -12.64 -15.61
CA ALA A 19 -10.17 -11.28 -15.82
C ALA A 19 -10.28 -10.52 -14.49
N GLN A 20 -9.49 -10.91 -13.50
CA GLN A 20 -9.14 -10.00 -12.42
C GLN A 20 -7.90 -9.25 -12.90
N GLY A 21 -8.10 -7.96 -13.20
CA GLY A 21 -7.06 -7.06 -13.65
C GLY A 21 -5.81 -7.23 -12.80
N MET A 22 -4.75 -7.73 -13.44
CA MET A 22 -3.48 -8.04 -12.79
C MET A 22 -2.82 -6.71 -12.37
N ARG A 23 -3.23 -6.16 -11.22
CA ARG A 23 -2.41 -5.22 -10.44
C ARG A 23 -1.18 -6.02 -10.01
N ARG A 24 -0.18 -6.11 -10.89
CA ARG A 24 1.08 -6.81 -10.66
C ARG A 24 1.78 -6.15 -9.46
N GLN A 25 1.58 -6.72 -8.27
CA GLN A 25 2.34 -6.35 -7.08
C GLN A 25 3.82 -6.59 -7.34
N ALA A 26 4.68 -5.73 -6.79
CA ALA A 26 6.11 -5.95 -6.83
C ALA A 26 6.43 -7.30 -6.17
N ASP A 27 7.36 -8.05 -6.77
CA ASP A 27 7.81 -9.33 -6.27
C ASP A 27 8.32 -9.21 -4.80
N PRO A 28 7.98 -10.15 -3.89
CA PRO A 28 8.34 -10.06 -2.48
C PRO A 28 9.84 -9.83 -2.22
N ALA A 29 10.74 -10.46 -3.00
CA ALA A 29 12.18 -10.26 -2.84
C ALA A 29 12.62 -8.84 -3.23
N THR A 30 11.91 -8.21 -4.18
CA THR A 30 12.14 -6.79 -4.51
C THR A 30 11.72 -5.87 -3.37
N LEU A 31 10.59 -6.17 -2.70
CA LEU A 31 10.10 -5.39 -1.56
C LEU A 31 11.04 -5.50 -0.36
N GLU A 32 11.50 -6.71 -0.03
CA GLU A 32 12.46 -6.95 1.05
C GLU A 32 13.77 -6.18 0.81
N LYS A 33 14.29 -6.21 -0.43
CA LYS A 33 15.50 -5.45 -0.79
C LYS A 33 15.32 -3.94 -0.64
N ILE A 34 14.13 -3.41 -0.93
CA ILE A 34 13.80 -2.00 -0.73
C ILE A 34 13.79 -1.67 0.76
N GLU A 35 13.17 -2.51 1.58
CA GLU A 35 13.11 -2.34 3.05
C GLU A 35 14.51 -2.36 3.68
N GLN A 36 15.36 -3.33 3.30
CA GLN A 36 16.74 -3.40 3.80
C GLN A 36 17.54 -2.14 3.43
N MET A 37 17.39 -1.66 2.20
CA MET A 37 18.02 -0.42 1.75
C MET A 37 17.50 0.80 2.51
N GLU A 38 16.19 0.87 2.76
CA GLU A 38 15.57 1.94 3.55
C GLU A 38 16.15 1.97 4.96
N ASN A 39 16.16 0.82 5.64
CA ASN A 39 16.65 0.69 7.02
C ASN A 39 18.13 1.10 7.14
N ALA A 40 18.98 0.64 6.20
CA ALA A 40 20.40 1.03 6.18
C ALA A 40 20.59 2.55 5.99
N ARG A 41 19.80 3.18 5.12
CA ARG A 41 19.84 4.64 4.93
C ARG A 41 19.33 5.39 6.15
N LEU A 42 18.30 4.90 6.82
CA LEU A 42 17.75 5.51 8.03
C LEU A 42 18.76 5.51 9.17
N ILE A 43 19.44 4.39 9.42
CA ILE A 43 20.50 4.28 10.45
C ILE A 43 21.57 5.34 10.20
N LYS A 44 22.06 5.43 8.95
CA LYS A 44 23.10 6.40 8.57
C LYS A 44 22.62 7.85 8.63
N LEU A 45 21.39 8.13 8.19
CA LEU A 45 20.84 9.49 8.14
C LEU A 45 20.59 10.05 9.53
N LEU A 46 20.06 9.21 10.42
CA LEU A 46 19.66 9.60 11.75
C LEU A 46 20.77 9.45 12.78
N ASP A 47 21.92 8.86 12.42
CA ASP A 47 23.06 8.68 13.32
C ASP A 47 22.65 8.03 14.66
N LEU A 48 21.90 6.94 14.55
CA LEU A 48 21.33 6.26 15.72
C LEU A 48 22.37 5.38 16.40
N SER A 49 22.44 5.45 17.73
CA SER A 49 23.11 4.40 18.52
C SER A 49 22.39 3.06 18.35
N GLU A 50 23.03 1.97 18.76
CA GLU A 50 22.43 0.63 18.75
C GLU A 50 21.14 0.60 19.59
N GLU A 51 21.20 1.16 20.81
CA GLU A 51 20.05 1.26 21.71
C GLU A 51 18.91 2.12 21.12
N GLN A 52 19.24 3.23 20.46
CA GLN A 52 18.26 4.07 19.78
C GLN A 52 17.65 3.34 18.59
N SER A 53 18.44 2.58 17.83
CA SER A 53 18.02 1.83 16.65
C SER A 53 16.98 0.78 17.02
N ILE A 54 17.20 0.00 18.08
CA ILE A 54 16.24 -1.00 18.55
C ILE A 54 14.88 -0.37 18.84
N ARG A 55 14.85 0.72 19.62
CA ARG A 55 13.61 1.43 19.95
C ARG A 55 12.96 2.09 18.73
N PHE A 56 13.77 2.67 17.86
CA PHE A 56 13.30 3.33 16.64
C PHE A 56 12.57 2.34 15.74
N PHE A 57 13.22 1.21 15.42
CA PHE A 57 12.65 0.20 14.53
C PHE A 57 11.45 -0.52 15.15
N ALA A 58 11.40 -0.71 16.47
CA ALA A 58 10.21 -1.21 17.15
C ALA A 58 9.00 -0.29 16.95
N ARG A 59 9.15 1.02 17.24
CA ARG A 59 8.07 2.01 17.04
C ARG A 59 7.70 2.17 15.57
N ARG A 60 8.69 2.11 14.68
CA ARG A 60 8.49 2.16 13.24
C ARG A 60 7.66 0.98 12.74
N LYS A 61 7.96 -0.24 13.20
CA LYS A 61 7.22 -1.45 12.81
C LYS A 61 5.73 -1.32 13.16
N GLU A 62 5.43 -0.90 14.39
CA GLU A 62 4.05 -0.67 14.84
C GLU A 62 3.34 0.39 13.99
N TYR A 63 4.02 1.51 13.72
CA TYR A 63 3.50 2.57 12.86
C TYR A 63 3.22 2.07 11.43
N LEU A 64 4.16 1.35 10.82
CA LEU A 64 4.01 0.82 9.47
C LEU A 64 2.84 -0.16 9.37
N GLN A 65 2.65 -1.01 10.38
CA GLN A 65 1.51 -1.93 10.44
C GLN A 65 0.17 -1.17 10.50
N LYS A 66 0.02 -0.22 11.43
CA LYS A 66 -1.20 0.60 11.54
C LYS A 66 -1.46 1.41 10.28
N MET A 67 -0.40 1.98 9.70
CA MET A 67 -0.52 2.73 8.46
C MET A 67 -0.91 1.84 7.29
N HIS A 68 -0.39 0.60 7.23
CA HIS A 68 -0.80 -0.38 6.22
C HIS A 68 -2.30 -0.66 6.28
N GLU A 69 -2.84 -0.92 7.48
CA GLU A 69 -4.26 -1.16 7.70
C GLU A 69 -5.12 0.05 7.31
N LEU A 70 -4.73 1.27 7.71
CA LEU A 70 -5.45 2.49 7.37
C LEU A 70 -5.42 2.78 5.86
N LEU A 71 -4.26 2.60 5.21
CA LEU A 71 -4.14 2.78 3.77
C LEU A 71 -4.86 1.68 2.98
N GLN A 72 -4.99 0.48 3.53
CA GLN A 72 -5.82 -0.57 2.95
C GLN A 72 -7.29 -0.19 3.01
N LYS A 73 -7.80 0.21 4.18
CA LYS A 73 -9.17 0.73 4.32
C LYS A 73 -9.45 1.86 3.35
N ARG A 74 -8.48 2.74 3.11
CA ARG A 74 -8.60 3.85 2.15
C ARG A 74 -8.71 3.36 0.71
N ARG A 75 -7.93 2.35 0.33
CA ARG A 75 -8.05 1.73 -1.00
C ARG A 75 -9.39 1.03 -1.17
N ASP A 76 -9.81 0.25 -0.18
CA ASP A 76 -11.08 -0.47 -0.21
C ASP A 76 -12.26 0.50 -0.26
N PHE A 77 -12.19 1.61 0.48
CA PHE A 77 -13.14 2.70 0.40
C PHE A 77 -13.22 3.26 -1.04
N ILE A 78 -12.09 3.66 -1.63
CA ILE A 78 -12.06 4.20 -3.00
C ILE A 78 -12.63 3.19 -4.00
N ASP A 79 -12.19 1.94 -3.93
CA ASP A 79 -12.67 0.88 -4.82
C ASP A 79 -14.20 0.67 -4.63
N SER A 80 -14.74 0.79 -3.40
CA SER A 80 -16.18 0.71 -3.12
C SER A 80 -17.01 1.90 -3.63
N THR A 81 -16.40 3.07 -3.81
CA THR A 81 -17.11 4.26 -4.33
C THR A 81 -17.36 4.21 -5.84
N GLN A 82 -16.68 3.31 -6.57
CA GLN A 82 -16.79 3.26 -8.03
C GLN A 82 -18.21 3.00 -8.55
N ASP A 83 -19.00 2.22 -7.83
CA ASP A 83 -20.38 1.93 -8.22
C ASP A 83 -21.33 3.06 -7.82
N LEU A 84 -21.14 3.66 -6.64
CA LEU A 84 -21.91 4.83 -6.22
C LEU A 84 -21.75 6.00 -7.20
N LEU A 85 -20.54 6.21 -7.75
CA LEU A 85 -20.28 7.26 -8.75
C LEU A 85 -21.03 7.09 -10.07
N LYS A 86 -21.69 5.94 -10.31
CA LYS A 86 -22.55 5.70 -11.48
C LYS A 86 -24.03 6.01 -11.19
N GLU A 87 -24.41 6.18 -9.92
CA GLU A 87 -25.77 6.51 -9.50
C GLU A 87 -26.09 8.00 -9.75
N ASP A 88 -27.37 8.35 -9.88
CA ASP A 88 -27.80 9.74 -9.99
C ASP A 88 -27.60 10.47 -8.64
N GLU A 89 -26.89 11.60 -8.68
CA GLU A 89 -26.56 12.38 -7.48
C GLU A 89 -27.79 12.97 -6.79
N SER A 90 -28.78 13.43 -7.56
CA SER A 90 -29.98 14.06 -7.01
C SER A 90 -30.85 13.05 -6.24
N GLU A 91 -30.86 11.79 -6.66
CA GLU A 91 -31.57 10.70 -6.00
C GLU A 91 -30.80 10.13 -4.80
N ASN A 92 -29.47 10.29 -4.76
CA ASN A 92 -28.59 9.64 -3.78
C ASN A 92 -27.75 10.61 -2.95
N GLN A 93 -28.11 11.90 -2.90
CA GLN A 93 -27.33 12.97 -2.29
C GLN A 93 -26.85 12.66 -0.87
N LYS A 94 -27.70 12.06 -0.04
CA LYS A 94 -27.32 11.64 1.32
C LYS A 94 -26.18 10.61 1.31
N LYS A 95 -26.24 9.60 0.44
CA LYS A 95 -25.19 8.58 0.33
C LYS A 95 -23.85 9.20 -0.10
N PHE A 96 -23.88 10.14 -1.03
CA PHE A 96 -22.69 10.88 -1.44
C PHE A 96 -22.09 11.66 -0.28
N ASN A 97 -22.91 12.42 0.47
CA ASN A 97 -22.46 13.16 1.65
C ASN A 97 -21.88 12.23 2.73
N ASP A 98 -22.54 11.11 3.02
CA ASP A 98 -22.06 10.12 3.99
C ASP A 98 -20.68 9.57 3.58
N LYS A 99 -20.45 9.32 2.28
CA LYS A 99 -19.14 8.87 1.77
C LYS A 99 -18.07 9.95 1.84
N VAL A 100 -18.41 11.21 1.57
CA VAL A 100 -17.48 12.32 1.74
C VAL A 100 -17.03 12.44 3.20
N GLU A 101 -17.94 12.30 4.15
CA GLU A 101 -17.57 12.33 5.57
C GLU A 101 -16.70 11.13 5.97
N GLU A 102 -17.03 9.92 5.49
CA GLU A 102 -16.26 8.71 5.75
C GLU A 102 -14.79 8.84 5.28
N VAL A 103 -14.55 9.46 4.12
CA VAL A 103 -13.17 9.68 3.65
C VAL A 103 -12.45 10.73 4.50
N PHE A 104 -13.13 11.80 4.93
CA PHE A 104 -12.53 12.80 5.82
C PHE A 104 -12.13 12.22 7.17
N GLU A 105 -12.98 11.39 7.78
CA GLU A 105 -12.64 10.67 9.00
C GLU A 105 -11.41 9.77 8.82
N LEU A 106 -11.34 9.07 7.69
CA LEU A 106 -10.23 8.16 7.40
C LEU A 106 -8.91 8.90 7.20
N GLU A 107 -8.92 10.02 6.46
CA GLU A 107 -7.76 10.89 6.30
C GLU A 107 -7.33 11.51 7.65
N ALA A 108 -8.29 11.91 8.49
CA ALA A 108 -8.01 12.39 9.84
C ALA A 108 -7.33 11.31 10.71
N LYS A 109 -7.79 10.05 10.62
CA LYS A 109 -7.16 8.90 11.31
C LYS A 109 -5.72 8.66 10.83
N ILE A 110 -5.49 8.71 9.51
CA ILE A 110 -4.15 8.61 8.91
C ILE A 110 -3.22 9.72 9.42
N PHE A 111 -3.68 10.97 9.38
CA PHE A 111 -2.89 12.10 9.85
C PHE A 111 -2.59 12.01 11.35
N LYS A 112 -3.58 11.61 12.15
CA LYS A 112 -3.44 11.42 13.60
C LYS A 112 -2.40 10.36 13.93
N GLU A 113 -2.39 9.23 13.22
CA GLU A 113 -1.40 8.17 13.42
C GLU A 113 0.01 8.63 13.01
N LYS A 114 0.13 9.32 11.85
CA LYS A 114 1.40 9.94 11.41
C LYS A 114 1.95 10.91 12.47
N ARG A 115 1.09 11.77 13.02
CA ARG A 115 1.46 12.71 14.10
C ARG A 115 1.85 11.97 15.38
N HIS A 116 1.12 10.93 15.76
CA HIS A 116 1.41 10.12 16.95
C HIS A 116 2.79 9.47 16.85
N TYR A 117 3.12 8.86 15.71
CA TYR A 117 4.42 8.25 15.46
C TYR A 117 5.56 9.27 15.60
N TYR A 118 5.54 10.40 14.87
CA TYR A 118 6.66 11.35 14.98
C TYR A 118 6.77 11.98 16.37
N LYS A 119 5.65 12.20 17.08
CA LYS A 119 5.69 12.65 18.48
C LYS A 119 6.28 11.59 19.40
N SER A 120 6.00 10.31 19.19
CA SER A 120 6.57 9.23 20.00
C SER A 120 8.08 9.11 19.85
N LEU A 121 8.66 9.66 18.77
CA LEU A 121 10.11 9.72 18.55
C LEU A 121 10.82 10.87 19.27
N SER A 122 10.09 11.86 19.82
CA SER A 122 10.67 13.07 20.41
C SER A 122 11.58 12.82 21.63
N ASN A 123 11.41 11.69 22.31
CA ASN A 123 12.28 11.26 23.41
C ASN A 123 13.44 10.36 22.96
N LEU A 124 13.55 10.07 21.67
CA LEU A 124 14.52 9.15 21.09
C LEU A 124 15.52 9.84 20.17
N ILE A 125 15.01 10.78 19.36
CA ILE A 125 15.77 11.53 18.38
C ILE A 125 15.40 13.01 18.46
N SER A 126 16.33 13.88 18.05
CA SER A 126 16.14 15.33 18.05
C SER A 126 15.06 15.78 17.05
N PRO A 127 14.49 16.99 17.23
CA PRO A 127 13.57 17.58 16.26
C PRO A 127 14.15 17.68 14.83
N LYS A 128 15.46 17.94 14.72
CA LYS A 128 16.18 17.94 13.44
C LYS A 128 16.15 16.55 12.78
N GLN A 129 16.43 15.50 13.54
CA GLN A 129 16.37 14.12 13.06
C GLN A 129 14.93 13.71 12.69
N VAL A 130 13.91 14.17 13.41
CA VAL A 130 12.50 13.97 13.01
C VAL A 130 12.21 14.60 11.65
N LEU A 131 12.65 15.85 11.42
CA LEU A 131 12.48 16.50 10.11
C LEU A 131 13.27 15.82 8.99
N GLN A 132 14.48 15.33 9.29
CA GLN A 132 15.28 14.53 8.36
C GLN A 132 14.54 13.24 7.98
N LEU A 133 13.99 12.52 8.96
CA LEU A 133 13.18 11.33 8.74
C LEU A 133 11.98 11.63 7.85
N MET A 134 11.17 12.64 8.18
CA MET A 134 9.99 13.02 7.39
C MET A 134 10.37 13.33 5.94
N THR A 135 11.43 14.11 5.75
CA THR A 135 11.91 14.49 4.41
C THR A 135 12.42 13.27 3.64
N PHE A 136 13.16 12.39 4.32
CA PHE A 136 13.67 11.16 3.73
C PHE A 136 12.55 10.23 3.31
N GLU A 137 11.56 9.97 4.16
CA GLU A 137 10.46 9.06 3.86
C GLU A 137 9.67 9.53 2.63
N GLU A 138 9.41 10.83 2.49
CA GLU A 138 8.70 11.33 1.30
C GLU A 138 9.54 11.23 0.01
N ARG A 139 10.85 11.54 0.08
CA ARG A 139 11.74 11.40 -1.08
C ARG A 139 11.92 9.94 -1.46
N PHE A 140 12.18 9.07 -0.48
CA PHE A 140 12.40 7.65 -0.68
C PHE A 140 11.18 6.97 -1.29
N ARG A 141 9.96 7.24 -0.77
CA ARG A 141 8.73 6.69 -1.35
C ARG A 141 8.52 7.12 -2.80
N ARG A 142 8.86 8.37 -3.15
CA ARG A 142 8.80 8.86 -4.53
C ARG A 142 9.81 8.13 -5.41
N GLU A 143 11.07 8.05 -4.99
CA GLU A 143 12.13 7.32 -5.71
C GLU A 143 11.76 5.84 -5.95
N VAL A 144 11.22 5.17 -4.94
CA VAL A 144 10.78 3.76 -5.04
C VAL A 144 9.64 3.63 -6.06
N ARG A 145 8.64 4.51 -6.01
CA ARG A 145 7.51 4.49 -6.94
C ARG A 145 7.97 4.67 -8.39
N GLU A 146 8.84 5.65 -8.64
CA GLU A 146 9.40 5.93 -9.96
C GLU A 146 10.17 4.71 -10.49
N LYS A 147 11.07 4.14 -9.69
CA LYS A 147 11.85 2.96 -10.09
C LYS A 147 10.99 1.71 -10.35
N LEU A 148 9.95 1.50 -9.55
CA LEU A 148 9.02 0.39 -9.77
C LEU A 148 8.19 0.58 -11.04
N ALA A 149 7.76 1.82 -11.34
CA ALA A 149 7.05 2.15 -12.58
C ALA A 149 7.93 1.96 -13.82
N ASP A 150 9.18 2.43 -13.79
CA ASP A 150 10.13 2.26 -14.91
C ASP A 150 10.41 0.79 -15.20
N LYS A 151 10.60 -0.04 -14.17
CA LYS A 151 10.80 -1.48 -14.30
C LYS A 151 9.58 -2.17 -14.93
N GLN A 152 8.37 -1.68 -14.64
CA GLN A 152 7.14 -2.19 -15.26
C GLN A 152 7.04 -1.80 -16.74
N ASN A 153 7.43 -0.58 -17.10
CA ASN A 153 7.39 -0.11 -18.48
C ASN A 153 8.38 -0.86 -19.38
N ARG A 154 9.62 -1.09 -18.91
CA ARG A 154 10.63 -1.87 -19.66
C ARG A 154 10.22 -3.32 -19.91
N LYS A 155 9.61 -3.97 -18.91
CA LYS A 155 9.07 -5.34 -19.05
C LYS A 155 7.87 -5.46 -19.99
N LYS A 156 7.24 -4.35 -20.40
CA LYS A 156 6.16 -4.35 -21.40
C LYS A 156 6.66 -4.10 -22.83
N SER A 157 7.88 -3.58 -22.98
CA SER A 157 8.51 -3.27 -24.28
C SER A 157 9.46 -4.38 -24.78
N GLU A 158 9.73 -5.38 -23.95
CA GLU A 158 10.43 -6.64 -24.27
C GLU A 158 9.41 -7.74 -24.54
#